data_AF-A0A3C1TMZ9-F1
#
_entry.id   AF-A0A3C1TMZ9-F1
#
_cell.length_a   1.000
_cell.length_b   1.000
_cell.length_c   1.000
_cell.angle_alpha   90.00
_cell.angle_beta   90.00
_cell.angle_gamma   90.00
#
_symmetry.space_group_name_H-M   'P 1'
#
loop_
_entity.id
_entity.type
_entity.pdbx_description
1 polymer ?
#
loop_
_entity_poly.entity_id
_entity_poly.type
_entity_poly.pdbx_seq_one_letter_code
_entity_poly.pdbx_strand_id
1 'polypeptide(L)'
;MLLELIWDVFYFPIWWYSEGARRVLLFCVSLVRDVNAMLAPGLWLKNIFVPMFGQYDLQGRLVSFLMRVFNIIARTIGLLIWLSLVISLFFAWILLPIVVLYFLVDAIWALMQPKE
;
A
#
# COMPACT_ATOMS: atom_id res chain seq x y z
N MET A 1 16.46 4.20 34.31
CA MET A 1 15.96 5.53 33.89
C MET A 1 16.80 6.17 32.79
N LEU A 2 17.99 6.75 33.04
CA LEU A 2 18.77 7.41 31.96
C LEU A 2 19.46 6.42 30.99
N LEU A 3 20.02 5.33 31.52
CA LEU A 3 20.68 4.31 30.70
C LEU A 3 19.70 3.62 29.73
N GLU A 4 18.49 3.30 30.22
CA GLU A 4 17.41 2.71 29.41
C GLU A 4 17.01 3.64 28.27
N LEU A 5 16.85 4.94 28.55
CA LEU A 5 16.54 5.94 27.53
C LEU A 5 17.60 5.95 26.42
N ILE A 6 18.89 5.92 26.78
CA ILE A 6 19.99 5.90 25.81
C ILE A 6 19.90 4.63 24.94
N TRP A 7 19.66 3.48 25.57
CA TRP A 7 19.49 2.22 24.84
C TRP A 7 18.28 2.25 23.91
N ASP A 8 17.16 2.82 24.33
CA ASP A 8 15.94 2.93 23.52
C ASP A 8 16.18 3.80 22.28
N VAL A 9 16.93 4.89 22.40
CA VAL A 9 17.28 5.77 21.27
C VAL A 9 18.10 5.02 20.21
N PHE A 10 19.07 4.19 20.61
CA PHE A 10 19.86 3.40 19.66
C PHE A 10 19.13 2.16 19.13
N TYR A 11 18.25 1.57 19.94
CA TYR A 11 17.46 0.42 19.54
C TYR A 11 16.34 0.80 18.57
N PHE A 12 15.77 2.00 18.70
CA PHE A 12 14.64 2.45 17.88
C PHE A 12 14.87 2.35 16.36
N PRO A 13 15.99 2.84 15.79
CA PRO A 13 16.28 2.67 14.37
C PRO A 13 16.39 1.20 13.96
N ILE A 14 17.05 0.38 14.78
CA ILE A 14 17.23 -1.05 14.52
C ILE A 14 15.86 -1.73 14.47
N TRP A 15 14.99 -1.45 15.44
CA TRP A 15 13.65 -1.99 15.49
C TRP A 15 12.79 -1.52 14.31
N TRP A 16 12.87 -0.24 13.94
CA TRP A 16 12.09 0.35 12.84
C TRP A 16 12.35 -0.38 11.51
N TYR A 17 13.63 -0.62 11.19
CA TYR A 17 14.03 -1.28 9.94
C TYR A 17 13.98 -2.82 10.00
N SER A 18 13.68 -3.43 11.15
CA SER A 18 13.56 -4.87 11.32
C SER A 18 12.12 -5.31 11.60
N GLU A 19 11.79 -5.55 12.86
CA GLU A 19 10.47 -6.04 13.29
C GLU A 19 9.35 -5.04 13.01
N GLY A 20 9.62 -3.74 13.11
CA GLY A 20 8.68 -2.68 12.73
C GLY A 20 8.31 -2.79 11.26
N ALA A 21 9.31 -2.73 10.37
CA ALA A 21 9.12 -2.87 8.93
C ALA A 21 8.40 -4.17 8.54
N ARG A 22 8.75 -5.30 9.19
CA ARG A 22 8.06 -6.58 8.97
C ARG A 22 6.57 -6.51 9.32
N ARG A 23 6.22 -5.93 10.47
CA ARG A 23 4.82 -5.79 10.90
C ARG A 23 4.04 -4.91 9.93
N VAL A 24 4.61 -3.78 9.52
CA VAL A 24 3.99 -2.88 8.55
C VAL A 24 3.83 -3.55 7.19
N LEU A 25 4.83 -4.32 6.73
CA LEU A 25 4.73 -5.08 5.48
C LEU A 25 3.58 -6.09 5.52
N LEU A 26 3.43 -6.84 6.61
CA LEU A 26 2.32 -7.78 6.78
C LEU A 26 0.96 -7.07 6.78
N PHE A 27 0.89 -5.87 7.39
CA PHE A 27 -0.28 -5.02 7.35
C PHE A 27 -0.59 -4.51 5.93
N CYS A 28 0.41 -4.09 5.16
CA CYS A 28 0.24 -3.73 3.76
C CYS A 28 -0.30 -4.90 2.93
N VAL A 29 0.19 -6.12 3.16
CA VAL A 29 -0.30 -7.33 2.50
C VAL A 29 -1.78 -7.59 2.86
N SER A 30 -2.20 -7.39 4.11
CA SER A 30 -3.62 -7.53 4.46
C SER A 30 -4.49 -6.49 3.76
N LEU A 31 -4.06 -5.22 3.71
CA LEU A 31 -4.79 -4.15 3.00
C LEU A 31 -5.00 -4.47 1.51
N VAL A 32 -3.97 -5.00 0.84
CA VAL A 32 -4.07 -5.39 -0.57
C VAL A 32 -5.00 -6.60 -0.73
N ARG A 33 -4.92 -7.58 0.19
CA ARG A 33 -5.77 -8.77 0.17
C ARG A 33 -7.25 -8.41 0.32
N ASP A 34 -7.58 -7.51 1.23
CA ASP A 34 -8.96 -7.09 1.50
C ASP A 34 -9.59 -6.40 0.29
N VAL A 35 -8.85 -5.49 -0.35
CA VAL A 35 -9.32 -4.81 -1.57
C VAL A 35 -9.37 -5.76 -2.77
N ASN A 36 -8.42 -6.68 -2.89
CA ASN A 36 -8.49 -7.73 -3.91
C ASN A 36 -9.71 -8.65 -3.71
N ALA A 37 -10.09 -8.97 -2.48
CA ALA A 37 -11.30 -9.74 -2.18
C ALA A 37 -12.58 -8.95 -2.49
N MET A 38 -12.60 -7.64 -2.26
CA MET A 38 -13.72 -6.75 -2.55
C MET A 38 -13.92 -6.53 -4.07
N LEU A 39 -12.83 -6.29 -4.81
CA LEU A 39 -12.89 -6.02 -6.25
C LEU A 39 -12.96 -7.31 -7.07
N ALA A 40 -12.28 -8.36 -6.62
CA ALA A 40 -12.24 -9.72 -7.18
C ALA A 40 -12.10 -9.79 -8.71
N PRO A 41 -11.20 -9.02 -9.37
CA PRO A 41 -11.09 -9.00 -10.83
C PRO A 41 -10.81 -10.39 -11.43
N GLY A 42 -10.04 -11.23 -10.73
CA GLY A 42 -9.77 -12.61 -11.13
C GLY A 42 -11.03 -13.51 -11.18
N LEU A 43 -12.00 -13.29 -10.28
CA LEU A 43 -13.27 -14.03 -10.29
C LEU A 43 -14.12 -13.66 -11.51
N TRP A 44 -14.11 -12.38 -11.89
CA TRP A 44 -14.79 -11.89 -13.08
C TRP A 44 -14.16 -12.46 -14.36
N LEU A 45 -12.82 -12.53 -14.41
CA LEU A 45 -12.09 -13.14 -15.51
C LEU A 45 -12.43 -14.63 -15.67
N LYS A 46 -12.50 -15.38 -14.56
CA LYS A 46 -12.89 -16.81 -14.60
C LYS A 46 -14.30 -17.02 -15.15
N ASN A 47 -15.21 -16.07 -14.92
CA ASN A 47 -16.60 -16.15 -15.35
C ASN A 47 -16.90 -15.29 -16.59
N ILE A 48 -15.90 -14.95 -17.40
CA ILE A 48 -16.06 -14.01 -18.50
C ILE A 48 -17.06 -14.49 -19.58
N PHE A 49 -17.18 -15.80 -19.76
CA PHE A 49 -18.10 -16.40 -20.75
C PHE A 49 -19.46 -16.82 -20.17
N VAL A 50 -19.71 -16.55 -18.88
CA VAL A 50 -20.99 -16.87 -18.23
C VAL A 50 -21.99 -15.73 -18.53
N PRO A 51 -23.14 -16.01 -19.15
CA PRO A 51 -24.12 -14.96 -19.48
C PRO A 51 -24.64 -14.27 -18.20
N MET A 52 -24.77 -12.94 -18.21
CA MET A 52 -25.25 -12.18 -17.04
C MET A 52 -26.77 -12.27 -16.87
N PHE A 53 -27.52 -12.36 -17.97
CA PHE A 53 -28.98 -12.30 -17.98
C PHE A 53 -29.65 -13.67 -18.19
N GLY A 54 -28.89 -14.77 -18.15
CA GLY A 54 -29.42 -16.12 -18.41
C GLY A 54 -29.92 -16.36 -19.85
N GLN A 55 -29.81 -15.37 -20.72
CA GLN A 55 -30.13 -15.48 -22.15
C GLN A 55 -28.93 -16.07 -22.91
N TYR A 56 -29.19 -17.09 -23.71
CA TYR A 56 -28.16 -17.81 -24.48
C TYR A 56 -28.04 -17.32 -25.93
N ASP A 57 -28.80 -16.28 -26.29
CA ASP A 57 -28.72 -15.65 -27.61
C ASP A 57 -27.34 -15.06 -27.86
N LEU A 58 -26.86 -15.16 -29.12
CA LEU A 58 -25.54 -14.64 -29.51
C LEU A 58 -25.37 -13.16 -29.16
N GLN A 59 -26.43 -12.35 -29.35
CA GLN A 59 -26.43 -10.93 -28.99
C GLN A 59 -26.27 -10.74 -27.47
N GLY A 60 -27.02 -11.48 -26.66
CA GLY A 60 -26.95 -11.39 -25.19
C GLY A 60 -25.61 -11.84 -24.62
N ARG A 61 -24.98 -12.86 -25.22
CA ARG A 61 -23.64 -13.33 -24.84
C ARG A 61 -22.55 -12.32 -25.19
N LEU A 62 -22.63 -11.68 -26.36
CA LEU A 62 -21.67 -10.65 -26.78
C LEU A 62 -21.72 -9.43 -25.86
N VAL A 63 -22.93 -8.94 -25.54
CA VAL A 63 -23.11 -7.83 -24.61
C VAL A 63 -22.60 -8.19 -23.20
N SER A 64 -22.93 -9.39 -22.70
CA SER A 64 -22.43 -9.87 -21.40
C SER A 64 -20.91 -9.91 -21.34
N PHE A 65 -20.27 -10.41 -22.41
CA PHE A 65 -18.81 -10.46 -22.50
C PHE A 65 -18.20 -9.05 -22.45
N LEU A 66 -18.69 -8.11 -23.27
CA LEU A 66 -18.18 -6.74 -23.31
C LEU A 66 -18.33 -6.04 -21.94
N MET A 67 -19.48 -6.16 -21.30
CA MET A 67 -19.70 -5.59 -19.96
C MET A 67 -18.76 -6.17 -18.91
N ARG A 68 -18.51 -7.48 -18.95
CA ARG A 68 -17.53 -8.13 -18.06
C ARG A 68 -16.11 -7.65 -18.34
N VAL A 69 -15.71 -7.47 -19.61
CA VAL A 69 -14.41 -6.91 -19.98
C VAL A 69 -14.22 -5.51 -19.38
N PHE A 70 -15.18 -4.60 -19.56
CA PHE A 70 -15.10 -3.27 -18.96
C PHE A 70 -15.02 -3.32 -17.44
N ASN A 71 -15.83 -4.16 -16.78
CA ASN A 71 -15.77 -4.35 -15.33
C ASN A 71 -14.41 -4.88 -14.85
N ILE A 72 -13.82 -5.83 -15.57
CA ILE A 72 -12.49 -6.38 -15.24
C ILE A 72 -11.43 -5.28 -15.35
N ILE A 73 -11.45 -4.49 -16.44
CA ILE A 73 -10.50 -3.39 -16.64
C ILE A 73 -10.63 -2.36 -15.53
N ALA A 74 -11.84 -1.87 -15.26
CA ALA A 74 -12.09 -0.86 -14.23
C ALA A 74 -11.67 -1.34 -12.83
N ARG A 75 -12.02 -2.58 -12.46
CA ARG A 75 -11.66 -3.18 -11.16
C ARG A 75 -10.16 -3.42 -11.04
N THR A 76 -9.49 -3.80 -12.13
CA THR A 76 -8.04 -3.99 -12.16
C THR A 76 -7.31 -2.67 -11.99
N ILE A 77 -7.75 -1.60 -12.68
CA ILE A 77 -7.21 -0.25 -12.50
C ILE A 77 -7.40 0.21 -11.05
N GLY A 78 -8.59 0.02 -10.47
CA GLY A 78 -8.84 0.33 -9.07
C GLY A 78 -7.90 -0.40 -8.10
N LEU A 79 -7.66 -1.70 -8.34
CA LEU A 79 -6.71 -2.49 -7.54
C LEU A 79 -5.27 -2.01 -7.70
N LEU A 80 -4.85 -1.62 -8.92
CA LEU A 80 -3.52 -1.09 -9.19
C LEU A 80 -3.29 0.28 -8.52
N ILE A 81 -4.28 1.17 -8.54
CA ILE A 81 -4.23 2.45 -7.83
C ILE A 81 -4.08 2.20 -6.33
N TRP A 82 -4.89 1.29 -5.77
CA TRP A 82 -4.79 0.94 -4.35
C TRP A 82 -3.42 0.35 -3.98
N LEU A 83 -2.91 -0.58 -4.80
CA LEU A 83 -1.58 -1.15 -4.62
C LEU A 83 -0.50 -0.06 -4.64
N SER A 84 -0.59 0.88 -5.57
CA SER A 84 0.37 1.99 -5.71
C SER A 84 0.33 2.91 -4.48
N LEU A 85 -0.85 3.17 -3.92
CA LEU A 85 -1.03 3.94 -2.69
C LEU A 85 -0.41 3.22 -1.49
N VAL A 86 -0.70 1.92 -1.31
CA VAL A 86 -0.16 1.12 -0.20
C VAL A 86 1.37 1.05 -0.27
N ILE A 87 1.94 0.85 -1.46
CA ILE A 87 3.40 0.86 -1.67
C ILE A 87 4.00 2.23 -1.31
N SER A 88 3.38 3.32 -1.79
CA SER A 88 3.82 4.68 -1.48
C SER A 88 3.83 4.97 0.02
N LEU A 89 2.78 4.55 0.74
CA LEU A 89 2.69 4.71 2.18
C LEU A 89 3.74 3.89 2.94
N PHE A 90 4.02 2.67 2.49
CA PHE A 90 5.08 1.83 3.06
C PHE A 90 6.45 2.50 2.95
N PHE A 91 6.80 3.02 1.76
CA PHE A 91 8.06 3.72 1.56
C PHE A 91 8.13 5.04 2.33
N ALA A 92 7.02 5.80 2.38
CA ALA A 92 6.95 7.00 3.20
C ALA A 92 7.22 6.68 4.69
N TRP A 93 6.68 5.57 5.20
CA TRP A 93 6.93 5.11 6.56
C TRP A 93 8.39 4.70 6.79
N ILE A 94 9.02 4.01 5.83
CA ILE A 94 10.45 3.65 5.89
C ILE A 94 11.38 4.88 5.88
N LEU A 95 11.01 5.91 5.11
CA LEU A 95 11.81 7.14 4.98
C LEU A 95 11.66 8.08 6.18
N LEU A 96 10.58 7.94 6.96
CA LEU A 96 10.26 8.85 8.07
C LEU A 96 11.42 9.03 9.07
N PRO A 97 12.10 7.98 9.58
CA PRO A 97 13.22 8.17 10.51
C PRO A 97 14.39 8.94 9.90
N ILE A 98 14.68 8.73 8.60
CA ILE A 98 15.75 9.45 7.90
C ILE A 98 15.41 10.93 7.79
N VAL A 99 14.16 11.25 7.43
CA VAL A 99 13.66 12.62 7.35
C VAL A 99 13.73 13.31 8.73
N VAL A 100 13.32 12.62 9.79
CA VAL A 100 13.41 13.14 11.16
C VAL A 100 14.87 13.39 11.56
N LEU A 101 15.78 12.46 11.25
CA LEU A 101 17.21 12.63 11.53
C LEU A 101 17.79 13.85 10.78
N TYR A 102 17.42 14.04 9.51
CA TYR A 102 17.83 15.18 8.72
C TYR A 102 17.41 16.51 9.38
N PHE A 103 16.13 16.65 9.72
CA PHE A 103 15.63 17.87 10.37
C PHE A 103 16.22 18.09 11.77
N LEU A 104 16.48 17.01 12.51
CA LEU A 104 17.11 17.10 13.82
C LEU A 104 18.54 17.65 13.72
N VAL A 105 19.33 17.13 12.77
CA VAL A 105 20.72 17.59 12.54
C VAL A 105 20.74 19.03 12.07
N ASP A 106 19.86 19.41 11.14
CA ASP A 106 19.74 20.79 10.65
C ASP A 106 19.38 21.76 11.78
N ALA A 107 18.42 21.40 12.64
CA ALA A 107 18.04 22.20 13.79
C ALA A 107 19.18 22.37 14.81
N ILE A 108 19.95 21.30 15.09
CA ILE A 108 21.12 21.36 15.98
C ILE A 108 22.20 22.26 15.38
N TRP A 109 22.45 22.13 14.07
CA TRP A 109 23.40 22.97 13.36
C TRP A 109 23.03 24.46 13.44
N ALA A 110 21.77 24.80 13.19
CA ALA A 110 21.27 26.16 13.29
C ALA A 110 21.41 26.76 14.70
N LEU A 111 21.26 25.94 15.75
CA LEU A 111 21.46 26.38 17.15
C LEU A 111 22.93 26.68 17.49
N MET A 112 23.87 26.01 16.83
CA MET A 112 25.31 26.23 17.05
C MET A 112 25.85 27.45 16.32
N GLN A 113 25.11 28.01 15.37
CA GLN A 113 25.52 29.22 14.68
C GLN A 113 25.41 30.43 15.61
N PRO A 114 26.49 31.23 15.76
CA PRO A 114 26.40 32.49 16.49
C PRO A 114 25.39 33.40 15.77
N LYS A 115 24.38 33.87 16.50
CA LYS A 115 23.48 34.91 16.00
C LYS A 115 24.24 36.22 16.00
N GLU A 116 24.47 36.79 14.82
CA GLU A 116 24.91 38.19 14.66
C GLU A 116 23.84 39.17 15.15
#